data_AF-A0A9X2PAE8-F1
#
_entry.id   AF-A0A9X2PAE8-F1
#
_cell.length_a   1.000
_cell.length_b   1.000
_cell.length_c   1.000
_cell.angle_alpha   90.00
_cell.angle_beta   90.00
_cell.angle_gamma   90.00
#
_symmetry.space_group_name_H-M   'P 1'
#
loop_
_entity.id
_entity.type
_entity.pdbx_description
1 polymer ?
#
loop_
_entity_poly.entity_id
_entity_poly.type
_entity_poly.pdbx_seq_one_letter_code
_entity_poly.pdbx_strand_id
1 'polypeptide(L)' 'MSEDLQIDEPATPYHPEEMKAVWDVRLGKNMTIHATARWTPAGVVAAGVTTSAVLLAVAALVRACRTPR' A
#
# COMPACT_ATOMS: atom_id res chain seq x y z
N MET A 1 2.83 41.21 36.02
CA MET A 1 3.87 40.55 35.21
C MET A 1 3.26 39.22 34.82
N SER A 2 2.87 39.13 33.55
CA SER A 2 1.95 38.14 33.01
C SER A 2 2.62 36.75 32.96
N GLU A 3 1.95 35.75 33.50
CA GLU A 3 2.31 34.35 33.27
C GLU A 3 1.59 33.94 31.97
N ASP A 4 2.27 34.13 30.84
CA ASP A 4 1.83 33.62 29.55
C ASP A 4 1.85 32.08 29.60
N LEU A 5 0.67 31.48 29.69
CA LEU A 5 0.46 30.05 29.49
C LEU A 5 0.90 29.71 28.07
N GLN A 6 2.14 29.24 27.95
CA GLN A 6 2.67 28.65 26.73
C GLN A 6 1.92 27.34 26.47
N ILE A 7 0.81 27.44 25.73
CA ILE A 7 0.16 26.29 25.12
C ILE A 7 1.06 25.89 23.95
N ASP A 8 1.96 24.96 24.21
CA ASP A 8 2.72 24.24 23.20
C ASP A 8 1.76 23.25 22.51
N GLU A 9 0.89 23.77 21.64
CA GLU A 9 0.12 22.94 20.71
C GLU A 9 1.14 22.38 19.70
N PRO A 10 1.36 21.06 19.63
CA PRO A 10 2.12 20.51 18.53
C PRO A 10 1.29 20.77 17.27
N ALA A 11 1.72 21.77 16.48
CA ALA A 11 1.30 21.93 15.11
C ALA A 11 1.85 20.74 14.31
N THR A 12 1.31 19.54 14.51
CA THR A 12 1.46 18.45 13.56
C THR A 12 0.75 18.90 12.29
N PRO A 13 1.46 19.14 11.19
CA PRO A 13 0.81 19.43 9.92
C PRO A 13 0.19 18.11 9.47
N TYR A 14 -1.08 17.90 9.80
CA TYR A 14 -1.88 16.78 9.29
C TYR A 14 -2.17 17.09 7.82
N HIS A 15 -1.21 16.77 6.95
CA HIS A 15 -1.31 16.85 5.50
C HIS A 15 -2.03 15.59 4.98
N PRO A 16 -3.35 15.66 4.68
CA PRO A 16 -4.17 14.50 4.34
C PRO A 16 -3.81 13.91 2.95
N GLU A 17 -2.95 14.58 2.18
CA GLU A 17 -2.52 14.15 0.85
C GLU A 17 -1.56 12.94 0.85
N GLU A 18 -0.94 12.60 1.99
CA GLU A 18 -0.05 11.44 2.09
C GLU A 18 -0.74 10.24 2.77
N MET A 19 -1.54 9.47 2.02
CA MET A 19 -1.96 8.12 2.45
C MET A 19 -0.73 7.19 2.48
N LYS A 20 -0.10 7.11 3.65
CA LYS A 20 1.00 6.16 3.93
C LYS A 20 0.40 4.81 4.27
N ALA A 21 0.59 3.84 3.39
CA ALA A 21 0.31 2.46 3.70
C ALA A 21 1.55 1.86 4.37
N VAL A 22 1.42 1.56 5.66
CA VAL A 22 2.45 0.88 6.45
C VAL A 22 2.01 -0.56 6.60
N TRP A 23 2.78 -1.49 6.03
CA TRP A 23 2.57 -2.91 6.22
C TRP A 23 3.71 -3.48 7.05
N ASP A 24 3.34 -4.08 8.18
CA ASP A 24 4.24 -4.88 9.00
C ASP A 24 3.91 -6.34 8.73
N VAL A 25 4.73 -6.98 7.89
CA VAL A 25 4.57 -8.40 7.55
C VAL A 25 5.65 -9.20 8.25
N ARG A 26 5.24 -10.00 9.23
CA ARG A 26 6.12 -10.96 9.91
C ARG A 26 6.18 -12.25 9.09
N LEU A 27 7.30 -12.47 8.42
CA LEU A 27 7.57 -13.73 7.70
C LEU A 27 8.37 -14.67 8.61
N GLY A 28 7.66 -15.60 9.27
CA GLY A 28 8.25 -16.59 10.17
C GLY A 28 8.68 -16.03 11.53
N LYS A 29 9.64 -16.70 12.19
CA LYS A 29 10.11 -16.37 13.55
C LYS A 29 11.18 -15.25 13.59
N ASN A 30 11.74 -14.84 12.46
CA ASN A 30 12.99 -14.06 12.43
C ASN A 30 13.02 -12.86 11.47
N MET A 31 11.96 -12.58 10.68
CA MET A 31 12.02 -11.50 9.71
C MET A 31 10.74 -10.66 9.72
N THR A 32 10.89 -9.42 10.20
CA THR A 32 9.85 -8.39 10.16
C THR A 32 10.11 -7.52 8.94
N ILE A 33 9.24 -7.58 7.94
CA ILE A 33 9.32 -6.74 6.75
C ILE A 33 8.48 -5.49 7.04
N HIS A 34 9.18 -4.38 7.31
CA HIS A 34 8.56 -3.06 7.39
C HIS A 34 8.52 -2.45 5.99
N ALA A 35 7.35 -2.48 5.35
CA ALA A 35 7.15 -1.82 4.07
C ALA A 35 6.37 -0.53 4.30
N THR A 36 6.99 0.60 3.97
CA THR A 36 6.31 1.91 3.91
C THR A 36 6.23 2.32 2.46
N ALA A 37 5.03 2.41 1.91
CA ALA A 37 4.84 2.94 0.56
C ALA A 37 3.78 4.04 0.56
N ARG A 38 4.05 5.08 -0.23
CA ARG A 38 3.09 6.12 -0.55
C ARG A 38 2.17 5.58 -1.63
N TRP A 39 0.92 5.27 -1.29
CA TRP A 39 -0.07 4.80 -2.25
C TRP A 39 -1.09 5.90 -2.51
N THR A 40 -1.35 6.17 -3.79
CA THR A 40 -2.46 7.04 -4.20
C THR A 40 -3.71 6.17 -4.43
N PRO A 41 -4.93 6.68 -4.18
CA PRO A 41 -6.16 5.92 -4.46
C PRO A 41 -6.25 5.45 -5.92
N ALA A 42 -5.79 6.28 -6.86
CA ALA A 42 -5.67 5.90 -8.27
C ALA A 42 -4.67 4.76 -8.50
N GLY A 43 -3.53 4.76 -7.78
CA GLY A 43 -2.53 3.70 -7.82
C GLY A 43 -3.07 2.35 -7.34
N VAL A 44 -3.94 2.33 -6.32
CA VAL A 44 -4.59 1.10 -5.84
C VAL A 44 -5.46 0.48 -6.93
N VAL A 45 -6.32 1.28 -7.56
CA VAL A 45 -7.20 0.81 -8.64
C VAL A 45 -6.39 0.33 -9.84
N ALA A 46 -5.38 1.11 -10.25
CA ALA A 46 -4.50 0.74 -11.37
C ALA A 46 -3.75 -0.58 -11.09
N ALA A 47 -3.23 -0.77 -9.88
CA ALA A 47 -2.59 -2.02 -9.48
C ALA A 47 -3.57 -3.19 -9.57
N GLY A 48 -4.79 -3.04 -9.03
CA GLY A 48 -5.82 -4.09 -9.08
C GLY A 48 -6.22 -4.49 -10.50
N VAL A 49 -6.44 -3.52 -11.39
CA VAL A 49 -6.76 -3.77 -12.80
C VAL A 49 -5.59 -4.48 -13.50
N THR A 50 -4.36 -3.99 -13.30
CA THR A 50 -3.16 -4.57 -13.91
C THR A 50 -2.96 -6.01 -13.44
N THR A 51 -3.06 -6.28 -12.15
CA THR A 51 -2.95 -7.63 -11.58
C THR A 51 -4.03 -8.55 -12.14
N SER A 52 -5.27 -8.07 -12.25
CA SER A 52 -6.38 -8.86 -12.83
C SER A 52 -6.13 -9.22 -14.29
N ALA A 53 -5.66 -8.27 -15.10
CA ALA A 53 -5.32 -8.50 -16.50
C ALA A 53 -4.18 -9.51 -16.66
N VAL A 54 -3.12 -9.40 -15.84
CA VAL A 54 -2.01 -10.35 -15.83
C VAL A 54 -2.49 -11.76 -15.48
N LEU A 55 -3.28 -11.91 -14.42
CA LEU A 55 -3.81 -13.22 -14.02
C LEU A 55 -4.73 -13.83 -15.09
N LEU A 56 -5.57 -13.02 -15.75
CA LEU A 56 -6.39 -13.49 -16.86
C LEU A 56 -5.55 -13.95 -18.05
N ALA A 57 -4.50 -13.21 -18.41
CA ALA A 57 -3.60 -13.59 -19.49
C ALA A 57 -2.88 -14.92 -19.18
N VAL A 58 -2.40 -15.09 -17.95
CA VAL A 58 -1.79 -16.34 -17.48
C VAL A 58 -2.80 -17.48 -17.52
N ALA A 59 -4.02 -17.27 -17.04
CA ALA A 59 -5.08 -18.29 -17.07
C ALA A 59 -5.44 -18.71 -18.50
N ALA A 60 -5.52 -17.74 -19.43
CA ALA A 60 -5.77 -18.01 -20.85
C ALA A 60 -4.63 -18.83 -21.47
N LEU A 61 -3.38 -18.47 -21.19
CA LEU A 61 -2.20 -19.21 -21.66
C LEU A 61 -2.20 -20.65 -21.11
N VAL A 62 -2.42 -20.83 -19.81
CA VAL A 62 -2.49 -22.14 -19.18
C VAL A 62 -3.63 -22.96 -19.78
N ARG A 63 -4.81 -22.38 -20.02
CA ARG A 63 -5.94 -23.06 -20.66
C ARG A 63 -5.60 -23.49 -22.09
N ALA A 64 -4.91 -22.65 -22.86
CA ALA A 64 -4.46 -22.99 -24.20
C ALA A 64 -3.45 -24.14 -24.20
N CYS A 65 -2.50 -24.17 -23.25
CA CYS A 65 -1.54 -25.25 -23.11
C CYS A 65 -2.16 -26.55 -22.57
N ARG A 66 -3.21 -26.45 -21.74
CA ARG A 66 -3.91 -27.61 -21.16
C ARG A 66 -4.99 -28.20 -22.07
N THR A 67 -5.33 -27.52 -23.16
CA THR A 67 -6.25 -28.07 -24.15
C THR A 67 -5.37 -28.84 -25.15
N PRO A 68 -5.25 -30.18 -25.04
CA PRO A 68 -4.62 -30.95 -26.10
C PRO A 68 -5.39 -30.65 -27.38
N ARG A 69 -4.68 -30.10 -28.37
CA ARG A 69 -5.19 -30.01 -29.73
C ARG A 69 -5.37 -31.41 -30.30
#